data_AF-A0AAW7D4G8-F1
#
_entry.id   AF-A0AAW7D4G8-F1
#
_cell.length_a   1.000
_cell.length_b   1.000
_cell.length_c   1.000
_cell.angle_alpha   90.00
_cell.angle_beta   90.00
_cell.angle_gamma   90.00
#
_symmetry.space_group_name_H-M   'P 1'
#
loop_
_entity.id
_entity.type
_entity.pdbx_description
1 polymer ?
#
loop_
_entity_poly.entity_id
_entity_poly.type
_entity_poly.pdbx_seq_one_letter_code
_entity_poly.pdbx_strand_id
1 'polypeptide(L)'
;MFSCKKSKEYKASSIEQVDYGTLYFVRFQVNTDRAVSCNNFMNELGFITSYFKIQKQSFIDELLSNPMIEGESGDDYGMDVRYRIELKDKIICIDNFGNYSIDNKYRGTLSNFQLLLNYVEMNRENSIKLEEDFSLIND
;
A
#
# COMPACT_ATOMS: atom_id res chain seq x y z
N MET A 1 -33.85 -27.43 38.94
CA MET A 1 -32.56 -26.73 39.10
C MET A 1 -31.65 -27.12 37.93
N PHE A 2 -31.64 -26.32 36.87
CA PHE A 2 -30.72 -26.52 35.74
C PHE A 2 -29.45 -25.72 36.03
N SER A 3 -28.39 -26.42 36.44
CA SER A 3 -27.07 -25.83 36.65
C SER A 3 -26.40 -25.63 35.30
N CYS A 4 -26.34 -24.37 34.84
CA CYS A 4 -25.56 -23.98 33.67
C CYS A 4 -24.07 -23.98 34.07
N LYS A 5 -23.32 -25.00 33.62
CA LYS A 5 -21.86 -25.01 33.74
C LYS A 5 -21.31 -23.85 32.91
N LYS A 6 -20.75 -22.84 33.58
CA LYS A 6 -19.97 -21.75 32.98
C LYS A 6 -18.88 -22.36 32.09
N SER A 7 -19.03 -22.22 30.78
CA SER A 7 -17.96 -22.43 29.82
C SER A 7 -16.82 -21.48 30.18
N LYS A 8 -15.62 -22.04 30.39
CA LYS A 8 -14.40 -21.26 30.50
C LYS A 8 -14.20 -20.58 29.15
N GLU A 9 -14.39 -19.26 29.10
CA GLU A 9 -13.93 -18.44 27.99
C GLU A 9 -12.41 -18.60 27.92
N TYR A 10 -11.96 -19.36 26.92
CA TYR A 10 -10.58 -19.27 26.47
C TYR A 10 -10.40 -17.85 25.95
N LYS A 11 -9.76 -16.99 26.75
CA LYS A 11 -9.16 -15.77 26.22
C LYS A 11 -8.16 -16.22 25.16
N ALA A 12 -8.56 -16.17 23.90
CA ALA A 12 -7.62 -16.15 22.81
C ALA A 12 -6.70 -14.96 23.10
N SER A 13 -5.44 -15.23 23.43
CA SER A 13 -4.41 -14.21 23.41
C SER A 13 -4.43 -13.67 21.99
N SER A 14 -4.96 -12.47 21.80
CA SER A 14 -4.80 -11.72 20.57
C SER A 14 -3.29 -11.53 20.40
N ILE A 15 -2.66 -12.37 19.59
CA ILE A 15 -1.31 -12.11 19.10
C ILE A 15 -1.44 -10.72 18.47
N GLU A 16 -0.83 -9.72 19.10
CA GLU A 16 -0.81 -8.37 18.54
C GLU A 16 -0.25 -8.49 17.12
N GLN A 17 -1.10 -8.24 16.13
CA GLN A 17 -0.66 -8.21 14.75
C GLN A 17 0.28 -7.02 14.62
N VAL A 18 1.56 -7.31 14.39
CA VAL A 18 2.57 -6.27 14.18
C VAL A 18 2.42 -5.77 12.75
N ASP A 19 1.99 -4.52 12.63
CA ASP A 19 1.90 -3.82 11.35
C ASP A 19 3.23 -3.09 11.06
N TYR A 20 3.89 -3.47 9.98
CA TYR A 20 5.15 -2.87 9.53
C TYR A 20 4.95 -1.65 8.63
N GLY A 21 3.72 -1.44 8.15
CA GLY A 21 3.36 -0.33 7.29
C GLY A 21 1.98 -0.50 6.67
N THR A 22 1.64 0.41 5.76
CA THR A 22 0.41 0.35 4.96
C THR A 22 0.76 0.42 3.49
N LEU A 23 0.21 -0.49 2.69
CA LEU A 23 0.34 -0.48 1.23
C LEU A 23 -0.97 0.01 0.64
N TYR A 24 -0.89 1.08 -0.15
CA TYR A 24 -1.95 1.65 -0.95
C TYR A 24 -1.71 1.32 -2.43
N PHE A 25 -2.76 0.95 -3.15
CA PHE A 25 -2.69 0.58 -4.56
C PHE A 25 -3.96 0.98 -5.29
N VAL A 26 -3.81 1.35 -6.55
CA VAL A 26 -4.95 1.61 -7.44
C VAL A 26 -5.59 0.28 -7.85
N ARG A 27 -6.92 0.16 -7.70
CA ARG A 27 -7.66 -1.11 -7.88
C ARG A 27 -7.77 -1.56 -9.33
N PHE A 28 -7.69 -0.62 -10.27
CA PHE A 28 -7.89 -0.86 -11.70
C PHE A 28 -6.68 -0.35 -12.49
N GLN A 29 -6.48 -0.85 -13.71
CA GLN A 29 -5.63 -0.17 -14.68
C GLN A 29 -6.32 1.13 -15.08
N VAL A 30 -6.09 2.18 -14.31
CA VAL A 30 -6.55 3.52 -14.62
C VAL A 30 -5.45 4.17 -15.43
N ASN A 31 -5.72 4.38 -16.71
CA ASN A 31 -4.95 5.34 -17.50
C ASN A 31 -5.41 6.72 -17.04
N THR A 32 -4.63 7.39 -16.22
CA THR A 32 -4.88 8.80 -15.93
C THR A 32 -4.31 9.63 -17.08
N ASP A 33 -5.04 10.65 -17.52
CA ASP A 33 -4.57 11.57 -18.56
C ASP A 33 -3.34 12.38 -18.10
N ARG A 34 -3.03 12.35 -16.80
CA ARG A 34 -1.92 13.06 -16.16
C ARG A 34 -1.23 12.16 -15.14
N ALA A 35 0.08 12.26 -15.07
CA ALA A 35 0.88 11.60 -14.04
C ALA A 35 0.49 12.14 -12.65
N VAL A 36 0.24 11.24 -11.70
CA VAL A 36 -0.07 11.61 -10.31
C VAL A 36 1.18 11.51 -9.44
N SER A 37 1.59 12.63 -8.85
CA SER A 37 2.76 12.66 -7.95
C SER A 37 2.51 11.92 -6.63
N CYS A 38 3.59 11.52 -5.96
CA CYS A 38 3.51 10.87 -4.66
C CYS A 38 2.71 11.67 -3.62
N ASN A 39 2.90 13.00 -3.57
CA ASN A 39 2.21 13.89 -2.64
C ASN A 39 0.71 14.02 -2.94
N ASN A 40 0.33 13.96 -4.21
CA ASN A 40 -1.06 14.10 -4.62
C ASN A 40 -1.80 12.77 -4.69
N PHE A 41 -1.11 11.64 -4.55
CA PHE A 41 -1.67 10.29 -4.71
C PHE A 41 -3.02 10.09 -3.99
N MET A 42 -3.09 10.42 -2.70
CA MET A 42 -4.32 10.24 -1.92
C MET A 42 -5.46 11.14 -2.42
N ASN A 43 -5.14 12.38 -2.77
CA ASN A 43 -6.13 13.38 -3.17
C ASN A 43 -6.67 13.14 -4.58
N GLU A 44 -5.84 12.64 -5.50
CA GLU A 44 -6.21 12.47 -6.90
C GLU A 44 -6.74 11.07 -7.21
N LEU A 45 -6.32 10.05 -6.46
CA LEU A 45 -6.66 8.63 -6.71
C LEU A 45 -7.45 7.99 -5.57
N GLY A 46 -7.84 8.75 -4.54
CA GLY A 46 -8.45 8.19 -3.33
C GLY A 46 -9.66 7.28 -3.59
N PHE A 47 -10.58 7.76 -4.44
CA PHE A 47 -11.78 7.03 -4.86
C PHE A 47 -11.52 5.68 -5.57
N ILE A 48 -10.34 5.47 -6.17
CA ILE A 48 -9.94 4.22 -6.85
C ILE A 48 -8.83 3.48 -6.11
N THR A 49 -8.46 3.94 -4.92
CA THR A 49 -7.38 3.36 -4.12
C THR A 49 -7.95 2.42 -3.07
N SER A 50 -7.28 1.29 -2.92
CA SER A 50 -7.44 0.39 -1.78
C SER A 50 -6.14 0.32 -0.99
N TYR A 51 -6.24 -0.14 0.25
CA TYR A 51 -5.08 -0.34 1.10
C TYR A 51 -5.21 -1.58 1.98
N PHE A 52 -4.06 -2.09 2.45
CA PHE A 52 -4.00 -3.09 3.50
C PHE A 52 -2.75 -2.90 4.36
N LYS A 53 -2.76 -3.46 5.57
CA LYS A 53 -1.62 -3.44 6.48
C LYS A 53 -0.59 -4.50 6.09
N ILE A 54 0.67 -4.13 6.16
CA ILE A 54 1.79 -5.01 5.84
C ILE A 54 2.19 -5.74 7.12
N GLN A 55 1.91 -7.04 7.17
CA GLN A 55 2.19 -7.88 8.35
C GLN A 55 3.49 -8.69 8.23
N LYS A 56 4.16 -8.63 7.07
CA LYS A 56 5.40 -9.37 6.79
C LYS A 56 6.54 -8.40 6.56
N GLN A 57 7.44 -8.25 7.55
CA GLN A 57 8.63 -7.43 7.39
C GLN A 57 9.52 -7.89 6.24
N SER A 58 9.65 -9.20 6.05
CA SER A 58 10.48 -9.78 4.98
C SER A 58 10.08 -9.30 3.59
N PHE A 59 8.78 -9.00 3.37
CA PHE A 59 8.33 -8.40 2.12
C PHE A 59 8.98 -7.03 1.87
N ILE A 60 9.06 -6.17 2.89
CA ILE A 60 9.71 -4.86 2.79
C ILE A 60 11.20 -5.02 2.51
N ASP A 61 11.85 -5.91 3.27
CA ASP A 61 13.29 -6.16 3.14
C ASP A 61 13.64 -6.69 1.74
N GLU A 62 12.85 -7.62 1.20
CA GLU A 62 13.02 -8.17 -0.15
C GLU A 62 12.71 -7.13 -1.23
N LEU A 63 11.62 -6.37 -1.09
CA LEU A 63 11.21 -5.33 -2.04
C LEU A 63 12.29 -4.26 -2.20
N LEU A 64 12.92 -3.87 -1.09
CA LEU A 64 13.95 -2.85 -1.04
C LEU A 64 15.38 -3.41 -1.11
N SER A 65 15.54 -4.71 -1.41
CA SER A 65 16.85 -5.32 -1.54
C SER A 65 17.54 -4.92 -2.86
N ASN A 66 18.80 -4.49 -2.74
CA ASN A 66 19.63 -4.03 -3.87
C ASN A 66 18.95 -2.95 -4.74
N PRO A 67 18.52 -1.82 -4.14
CA PRO A 67 17.94 -0.76 -4.93
C PRO A 67 19.01 -0.18 -5.87
N MET A 68 18.71 -0.10 -7.17
CA MET A 68 19.47 0.78 -8.05
C MET A 68 19.08 2.22 -7.70
N ILE A 69 19.85 2.88 -6.84
CA ILE A 69 19.68 4.30 -6.56
C ILE A 69 20.32 5.08 -7.69
N GLU A 70 19.49 5.75 -8.50
CA GLU A 70 19.93 6.43 -9.71
C GLU A 70 20.35 7.89 -9.43
N GLY A 71 19.95 8.45 -8.27
CA GLY A 71 20.42 9.75 -7.79
C GLY A 71 19.53 10.39 -6.72
N GLU A 72 19.98 11.53 -6.19
CA GLU A 72 19.12 12.49 -5.46
C GLU A 72 18.36 13.31 -6.51
N SER A 73 17.03 13.26 -6.50
CA SER A 73 16.21 14.06 -7.43
C SER A 73 15.63 15.28 -6.74
N GLY A 74 15.72 16.43 -7.39
CA GLY A 74 14.88 17.59 -7.10
C GLY A 74 13.49 17.37 -7.69
N ASP A 75 12.48 17.39 -6.81
CA ASP A 75 11.03 17.32 -7.05
C ASP A 75 10.51 16.17 -7.91
N ASP A 76 9.40 15.58 -7.46
CA ASP A 76 8.88 14.31 -7.99
C ASP A 76 8.14 14.44 -9.36
N TYR A 77 8.54 15.42 -10.17
CA TYR A 77 7.96 15.72 -11.48
C TYR A 77 8.28 14.59 -12.47
N GLY A 78 7.35 13.67 -12.66
CA GLY A 78 7.38 12.70 -13.76
C GLY A 78 6.97 11.28 -13.39
N MET A 79 6.89 10.93 -12.11
CA MET A 79 6.42 9.60 -11.71
C MET A 79 4.89 9.59 -11.67
N ASP A 80 4.30 8.62 -12.36
CA ASP A 80 2.86 8.38 -12.33
C ASP A 80 2.54 7.30 -11.29
N VAL A 81 2.33 7.74 -10.05
CA VAL A 81 2.26 6.87 -8.88
C VAL A 81 1.00 6.01 -8.89
N ARG A 82 1.20 4.72 -8.62
CA ARG A 82 0.17 3.68 -8.65
C ARG A 82 0.18 2.80 -7.41
N TYR A 83 1.31 2.80 -6.70
CA TYR A 83 1.46 2.20 -5.40
C TYR A 83 2.14 3.21 -4.47
N ARG A 84 1.68 3.24 -3.22
CA ARG A 84 2.28 4.03 -2.15
C ARG A 84 2.41 3.14 -0.92
N ILE A 85 3.60 3.10 -0.35
CA ILE A 85 3.90 2.33 0.86
C ILE A 85 4.30 3.33 1.94
N GLU A 86 3.53 3.36 3.02
CA GLU A 86 3.83 4.17 4.19
C GLU A 86 4.39 3.28 5.29
N LEU A 87 5.67 3.48 5.57
CA LEU A 87 6.36 2.87 6.70
C LEU A 87 6.43 3.90 7.85
N LYS A 88 6.94 3.47 9.01
CA LYS A 88 7.05 4.36 10.19
C LYS A 88 7.91 5.60 9.94
N ASP A 89 8.96 5.48 9.13
CA ASP A 89 10.01 6.49 8.96
C ASP A 89 10.13 7.04 7.53
N LYS A 90 9.42 6.45 6.56
CA LYS A 90 9.51 6.84 5.15
C LYS A 90 8.24 6.52 4.35
N ILE A 91 8.08 7.22 3.24
CA ILE A 91 7.08 6.97 2.22
C ILE A 91 7.77 6.54 0.94
N ILE A 92 7.30 5.44 0.35
CA ILE A 92 7.79 4.91 -0.90
C ILE A 92 6.66 4.98 -1.92
N CYS A 93 6.87 5.71 -3.00
CA CYS A 93 5.91 5.82 -4.09
C CYS A 93 6.47 5.12 -5.32
N ILE A 94 5.62 4.39 -6.04
CA ILE A 94 6.03 3.47 -7.11
C ILE A 94 5.05 3.60 -8.28
N ASP A 95 5.56 3.67 -9.50
CA ASP A 95 4.75 3.69 -10.72
C ASP A 95 4.41 2.28 -11.26
N ASN A 96 3.76 2.22 -12.41
CA ASN A 96 3.40 0.97 -13.08
C ASN A 96 4.58 0.22 -13.71
N PHE A 97 5.78 0.79 -13.71
CA PHE A 97 6.99 0.21 -14.29
C PHE A 97 7.98 -0.26 -13.21
N GLY A 98 7.70 0.01 -11.94
CA GLY A 98 8.57 -0.33 -10.82
C GLY A 98 9.65 0.72 -10.54
N ASN A 99 9.56 1.90 -11.17
CA ASN A 99 10.34 3.05 -10.72
C ASN A 99 9.76 3.51 -9.39
N TYR A 100 10.62 3.89 -8.45
CA TYR A 100 10.18 4.32 -7.13
C TYR A 100 10.92 5.58 -6.68
N SER A 101 10.27 6.29 -5.75
CA SER A 101 10.86 7.37 -4.97
C SER A 101 10.74 7.08 -3.48
N ILE A 102 11.75 7.43 -2.68
CA ILE A 102 11.67 7.44 -1.21
C ILE A 102 11.68 8.89 -0.74
N ASP A 103 10.65 9.26 0.03
CA ASP A 103 10.43 10.60 0.61
C ASP A 103 10.55 11.74 -0.41
N ASN A 104 10.20 11.48 -1.67
CA ASN A 104 10.39 12.38 -2.82
C ASN A 104 11.84 12.86 -3.05
N LYS A 105 12.83 12.17 -2.49
CA LYS A 105 14.25 12.59 -2.52
C LYS A 105 15.13 11.63 -3.31
N TYR A 106 14.97 10.34 -3.05
CA TYR A 106 15.77 9.29 -3.68
C TYR A 106 14.95 8.62 -4.74
N ARG A 107 15.56 8.36 -5.91
CA ARG A 107 14.91 7.62 -6.99
C ARG A 107 15.68 6.37 -7.36
N GLY A 108 14.94 5.38 -7.82
CA GLY A 108 15.52 4.15 -8.33
C GLY A 108 14.50 3.26 -9.00
N THR A 109 14.97 2.08 -9.37
CA THR A 109 14.14 1.03 -9.97
C THR A 109 14.16 -0.20 -9.09
N LEU A 110 12.98 -0.78 -8.82
CA LEU A 110 12.86 -2.02 -8.05
C LEU A 110 13.55 -3.17 -8.80
N SER A 111 14.39 -3.92 -8.08
CA SER A 111 15.05 -5.12 -8.64
C SER A 111 14.05 -6.23 -8.98
N ASN A 112 12.91 -6.28 -8.28
CA ASN A 112 11.84 -7.26 -8.49
C ASN A 112 10.45 -6.64 -8.28
N PHE A 113 9.96 -5.89 -9.29
CA PHE A 113 8.61 -5.32 -9.24
C PHE A 113 7.50 -6.38 -9.18
N GLN A 114 7.74 -7.59 -9.71
CA GLN A 114 6.76 -8.69 -9.65
C GLN A 114 6.45 -9.12 -8.21
N LEU A 115 7.41 -8.97 -7.28
CA LEU A 115 7.18 -9.22 -5.86
C LEU A 115 6.04 -8.35 -5.30
N LEU A 116 6.03 -7.06 -5.64
CA LEU A 116 4.97 -6.13 -5.24
C LEU A 116 3.63 -6.52 -5.86
N LEU A 117 3.60 -6.80 -7.16
CA LEU A 117 2.37 -7.18 -7.86
C LEU A 117 1.74 -8.44 -7.24
N ASN A 118 2.55 -9.47 -6.98
CA ASN A 118 2.09 -10.70 -6.35
C ASN A 118 1.59 -10.44 -4.93
N TYR A 119 2.30 -9.62 -4.15
CA TYR A 119 1.89 -9.30 -2.79
C TYR A 119 0.56 -8.55 -2.74
N VAL A 120 0.34 -7.60 -3.65
CA VAL A 120 -0.95 -6.91 -3.79
C VAL A 120 -2.05 -7.90 -4.16
N GLU A 121 -1.83 -8.77 -5.15
CA GLU A 121 -2.84 -9.71 -5.61
C GLU A 121 -3.25 -10.70 -4.51
N MET A 122 -2.28 -11.25 -3.77
CA MET A 122 -2.53 -12.16 -2.66
C MET A 122 -3.34 -11.55 -1.50
N ASN A 123 -3.31 -10.22 -1.36
CA ASN A 123 -4.00 -9.50 -0.27
C ASN A 123 -5.20 -8.68 -0.75
N ARG A 124 -5.49 -8.67 -2.07
CA ARG A 124 -6.49 -7.80 -2.69
C ARG A 124 -7.88 -7.98 -2.07
N GLU A 125 -8.29 -9.21 -1.81
CA GLU A 125 -9.61 -9.52 -1.22
C GLU A 125 -9.77 -9.00 0.22
N ASN A 126 -8.65 -8.87 0.95
CA ASN A 126 -8.63 -8.37 2.33
C ASN A 126 -8.36 -6.86 2.40
N SER A 127 -8.31 -6.17 1.26
CA SER A 127 -8.05 -4.74 1.21
C SER A 127 -9.28 -3.91 1.55
N ILE A 128 -9.05 -2.73 2.11
CA ILE A 128 -10.07 -1.74 2.45
C ILE A 128 -10.03 -0.65 1.39
N LYS A 129 -11.18 -0.17 0.90
CA LYS A 129 -11.21 0.99 0.01
C LYS A 129 -10.83 2.24 0.80
N LEU A 130 -10.03 3.12 0.21
CA LEU A 130 -9.60 4.34 0.88
C LEU A 130 -10.77 5.32 1.06
N GLU A 131 -11.56 5.50 0.01
CA GLU A 131 -12.81 6.25 0.02
C GLU A 131 -13.95 5.32 -0.39
N GLU A 132 -15.15 5.54 0.15
CA GLU A 132 -16.33 4.77 -0.25
C GLU A 132 -16.72 5.12 -1.69
N ASP A 133 -17.25 4.13 -2.42
CA ASP A 133 -17.90 4.42 -3.70
C ASP A 133 -19.08 5.33 -3.37
N PHE A 134 -19.06 6.59 -3.81
CA PHE A 134 -20.23 7.45 -3.68
C PHE A 134 -21.43 6.72 -4.30
N SER A 135 -22.40 6.33 -3.48
CA SER A 135 -23.71 5.99 -3.99
C SER A 135 -24.22 7.24 -4.68
N LEU A 136 -24.29 7.23 -6.00
CA LEU A 136 -25.07 8.19 -6.78
C LEU A 136 -26.54 7.99 -6.36
N ILE A 137 -26.91 8.55 -5.22
CA ILE A 137 -28.31 8.83 -4.90
C ILE A 137 -28.63 10.01 -5.82
N ASN A 138 -29.15 9.67 -7.00
CA ASN A 138 -29.81 10.64 -7.86
C ASN A 138 -31.05 11.13 -7.10
N ASP A 139 -31.03 12.38 -6.66
CA ASP A 139 -32.24 13.15 -6.31
C ASP A 139 -33.04 13.49 -7.57
#